data_AF-A0A4Y9NUZ4-F1
#
_entry.id   AF-A0A4Y9NUZ4-F1
#
_cell.length_a   1.000
_cell.length_b   1.000
_cell.length_c   1.000
_cell.angle_alpha   90.00
_cell.angle_beta   90.00
_cell.angle_gamma   90.00
#
_symmetry.space_group_name_H-M   'P 1'
#
loop_
_entity.id
_entity.type
_entity.pdbx_description
1 polymer ?
#
loop_
_entity_poly.entity_id
_entity_poly.type
_entity_poly.pdbx_seq_one_letter_code
_entity_poly.pdbx_strand_id
1 'polypeptide(L)'
;MAGLLDGINFGNGNVGGLLDFLKNNAWQQSTSPMLPSDVAQYGSAPMNAYAAAPQPQVVPANEPNALDSAPWPQGPVGAPRNAMAYAPQPAPYMPQSTQAAPPPYMPQNSGGGFLDRVNAGLQSLGNGGSIIGALTGNFTDPVTRGNQALNMTQQALVERGVDPRVAQAAAVNPELMKELVKQTFGPKTVQSLGDGYVADSAGNIRRAYTPDRAPTPLGEGYIYKDGKVVRAYEPADKTPTSAQEYEYYKKNLPEGETAMSYQKWIATKDADPNKVNVLGKGGELWQVGPDGKPVIIHKNQDGSDAASIDDKTAGLLAERVLAGDTKALTGLGRGAQGAANILKIQRMAADIAESKGMDADAILRNIAKQAELVSGARTLGTKSTHFGVAEKAMEESLPLAQAASEALPRSDWMTVNKLVQMGQREHSNPVFKRFLIATDTAAKDYARTINPQGALRESDIEYARKILSTADGPEAYAAALDQLRMEAQVMHRAIQRQRQEAYKEGGGAHSAAASSPATPSPGAYVWTPDKGLSNTK
;
A
#
# COMPACT_ATOMS: atom_id res chain seq x y z
N MET A 1 -1.81 18.51 47.13
CA MET A 1 -0.77 18.00 46.20
C MET A 1 -1.43 17.84 44.85
N ALA A 2 -1.16 18.78 43.95
CA ALA A 2 -1.80 18.93 42.66
C ALA A 2 -0.70 18.93 41.58
N GLY A 3 -0.99 18.30 40.45
CA GLY A 3 -0.26 18.47 39.19
C GLY A 3 0.74 17.39 38.85
N LEU A 4 0.34 16.39 38.05
CA LEU A 4 1.22 15.69 37.10
C LEU A 4 0.50 14.81 36.06
N LEU A 5 -0.65 15.24 35.50
CA LEU A 5 -1.35 14.48 34.45
C LEU A 5 -1.98 15.41 33.40
N ASP A 6 -1.16 16.19 32.70
CA ASP A 6 -1.59 16.89 31.51
C ASP A 6 -0.47 16.83 30.47
N GLY A 7 -0.62 15.99 29.44
CA GLY A 7 0.44 15.79 28.46
C GLY A 7 0.33 14.58 27.54
N ILE A 8 -0.85 14.28 26.97
CA ILE A 8 -0.92 13.51 25.72
C ILE A 8 -1.92 14.19 24.77
N ASN A 9 -1.39 15.11 23.98
CA ASN A 9 -2.09 15.84 22.94
C ASN A 9 -1.87 15.12 21.60
N PHE A 10 -2.89 14.44 21.06
CA PHE A 10 -2.84 13.89 19.70
C PHE A 10 -3.39 14.93 18.71
N GLY A 11 -2.46 15.70 18.14
CA GLY A 11 -2.74 16.64 17.07
C GLY A 11 -3.11 15.95 15.76
N ASN A 12 -4.35 16.23 15.33
CA ASN A 12 -4.80 16.55 13.98
C ASN A 12 -3.83 16.24 12.80
N GLY A 13 -4.18 15.24 11.99
CA GLY A 13 -3.51 14.93 10.73
C GLY A 13 -4.46 14.19 9.78
N ASN A 14 -4.85 14.89 8.72
CA ASN A 14 -5.76 14.44 7.67
C ASN A 14 -5.14 13.28 6.88
N VAL A 15 -5.59 12.04 7.11
CA VAL A 15 -5.19 10.87 6.30
C VAL A 15 -6.45 10.26 5.69
N GLY A 16 -6.79 10.71 4.49
CA GLY A 16 -7.80 10.07 3.65
C GLY A 16 -7.31 8.68 3.25
N GLY A 17 -7.87 7.65 3.87
CA GLY A 17 -7.54 6.26 3.59
C GLY A 17 -8.15 5.77 2.27
N LEU A 18 -7.52 4.76 1.69
CA LEU A 18 -7.91 4.00 0.49
C LEU A 18 -9.41 3.62 0.39
N LEU A 19 -10.13 3.60 1.52
CA LEU A 19 -11.58 3.39 1.56
C LEU A 19 -12.39 4.56 0.97
N ASP A 20 -11.93 5.81 1.07
CA ASP A 20 -12.59 6.96 0.44
C ASP A 20 -12.36 6.98 -1.08
N PHE A 21 -11.22 6.48 -1.55
CA PHE A 21 -10.95 6.29 -2.98
C PHE A 21 -11.85 5.19 -3.60
N LEU A 22 -12.09 4.09 -2.88
CA LEU A 22 -12.99 3.02 -3.34
C LEU A 22 -14.47 3.42 -3.30
N LYS A 23 -14.90 4.22 -2.31
CA LYS A 23 -16.27 4.73 -2.25
C LYS A 23 -16.59 5.75 -3.34
N ASN A 24 -15.64 6.59 -3.73
CA ASN A 24 -15.85 7.58 -4.80
C ASN A 24 -15.94 6.94 -6.20
N ASN A 25 -15.28 5.79 -6.41
CA ASN A 25 -15.35 5.07 -7.69
C ASN A 25 -16.63 4.22 -7.84
N ALA A 26 -17.21 3.75 -6.73
CA ALA A 26 -18.44 2.95 -6.77
C ALA A 26 -19.70 3.80 -7.08
N TRP A 27 -19.66 5.11 -6.85
CA TRP A 27 -20.80 6.00 -7.06
C TRP A 27 -20.90 6.57 -8.49
N GLN A 28 -19.83 6.51 -9.28
CA GLN A 28 -19.83 6.98 -10.68
C GLN A 28 -20.36 5.97 -11.71
N GLN A 29 -20.66 4.73 -11.30
CA GLN A 29 -21.17 3.69 -12.23
C GLN A 29 -22.69 3.46 -12.20
N SER A 30 -23.47 4.16 -11.38
CA SER A 30 -24.90 3.84 -11.19
C SER A 30 -25.90 4.84 -11.79
N THR A 31 -25.50 5.71 -12.71
CA THR A 31 -26.44 6.59 -13.42
C THR A 31 -26.37 6.39 -14.93
N SER A 32 -27.06 5.37 -15.41
CA SER A 32 -27.60 5.32 -16.77
C SER A 32 -29.10 5.00 -16.68
N PRO A 33 -29.95 5.75 -17.40
CA PRO A 33 -31.39 5.72 -17.19
C PRO A 33 -32.03 4.43 -17.70
N MET A 34 -32.90 3.85 -16.87
CA MET A 34 -33.77 2.73 -17.21
C MET A 34 -34.75 3.11 -18.34
N LEU A 35 -34.85 2.25 -19.35
CA LEU A 35 -35.98 2.22 -20.27
C LEU A 35 -37.08 1.30 -19.70
N PRO A 36 -38.37 1.56 -20.01
CA PRO A 36 -39.49 0.91 -19.35
C PRO A 36 -39.78 -0.50 -19.89
N SER A 37 -40.32 -1.30 -18.97
CA SER A 37 -40.89 -2.63 -19.11
C SER A 37 -41.98 -2.75 -20.18
N ASP A 38 -42.02 -3.89 -20.89
CA ASP A 38 -43.28 -4.41 -21.46
C ASP A 38 -43.34 -5.94 -21.52
N VAL A 39 -44.37 -6.42 -20.82
CA VAL A 39 -45.30 -7.55 -21.00
C VAL A 39 -44.89 -8.77 -21.86
N ALA A 40 -44.96 -9.94 -21.23
CA ALA A 40 -44.99 -11.24 -21.90
C ALA A 40 -46.35 -11.50 -22.58
N GLN A 41 -46.35 -11.83 -23.88
CA GLN A 41 -47.53 -12.37 -24.55
C GLN A 41 -47.13 -13.39 -25.63
N TYR A 42 -47.81 -14.54 -25.58
CA TYR A 42 -47.72 -15.72 -26.45
C TYR A 42 -47.90 -15.40 -27.96
N GLY A 43 -47.26 -16.20 -28.83
CA GLY A 43 -47.81 -16.48 -30.16
C GLY A 43 -46.82 -16.75 -31.29
N SER A 44 -46.82 -18.01 -31.77
CA SER A 44 -46.70 -18.47 -33.17
C SER A 44 -45.80 -17.76 -34.21
N ALA A 45 -45.00 -18.58 -34.90
CA ALA A 45 -44.33 -18.34 -36.19
C ALA A 45 -45.26 -17.74 -37.27
N PRO A 46 -44.75 -17.04 -38.32
CA PRO A 46 -44.01 -17.70 -39.41
C PRO A 46 -42.85 -16.92 -40.07
N MET A 47 -42.10 -17.68 -40.87
CA MET A 47 -41.13 -17.33 -41.93
C MET A 47 -41.09 -15.86 -42.45
N ASN A 48 -39.88 -15.30 -42.59
CA ASN A 48 -39.31 -14.97 -43.91
C ASN A 48 -37.88 -14.39 -43.90
N ALA A 49 -37.13 -14.82 -44.92
CA ALA A 49 -36.23 -14.06 -45.80
C ALA A 49 -34.95 -13.35 -45.29
N TYR A 50 -33.83 -13.89 -45.78
CA TYR A 50 -32.66 -13.22 -46.39
C TYR A 50 -32.03 -11.99 -45.72
N ALA A 51 -30.80 -12.18 -45.20
CA ALA A 51 -29.67 -11.29 -45.49
C ALA A 51 -28.34 -12.01 -45.18
N ALA A 52 -27.49 -12.11 -46.19
CA ALA A 52 -26.19 -12.74 -46.13
C ALA A 52 -25.17 -11.90 -45.35
N ALA A 53 -24.44 -12.52 -44.42
CA ALA A 53 -23.27 -11.93 -43.77
C ALA A 53 -22.02 -12.12 -44.65
N PRO A 54 -21.18 -11.09 -44.86
CA PRO A 54 -19.97 -11.20 -45.66
C PRO A 54 -18.88 -12.01 -44.93
N GLN A 55 -18.30 -12.95 -45.66
CA GLN A 55 -17.14 -13.74 -45.25
C GLN A 55 -15.87 -12.86 -45.21
N PRO A 56 -14.96 -13.05 -44.24
CA PRO A 56 -13.67 -12.39 -44.22
C PRO A 56 -12.77 -12.93 -45.35
N GLN A 57 -12.27 -12.01 -46.17
CA GLN A 57 -11.36 -12.31 -47.27
C GLN A 57 -10.00 -12.82 -46.77
N VAL A 58 -9.58 -13.94 -47.38
CA VAL A 58 -8.24 -14.51 -47.32
C VAL A 58 -7.29 -13.62 -48.12
N VAL A 59 -6.24 -13.11 -47.47
CA VAL A 59 -5.13 -12.39 -48.15
C VAL A 59 -4.05 -13.42 -48.50
N PRO A 60 -3.69 -13.61 -49.79
CA PRO A 60 -2.62 -14.51 -50.18
C PRO A 60 -1.23 -13.88 -49.99
N ALA A 61 -0.27 -14.74 -49.67
CA ALA A 61 1.14 -14.45 -49.58
C ALA A 61 1.75 -14.16 -50.95
N ASN A 62 2.59 -13.11 -51.05
CA ASN A 62 3.82 -13.17 -51.83
C ASN A 62 4.79 -12.01 -51.55
N GLU A 63 6.07 -12.39 -51.56
CA GLU A 63 7.28 -11.67 -51.98
C GLU A 63 8.13 -10.83 -50.99
N PRO A 64 9.46 -11.09 -50.93
CA PRO A 64 10.40 -10.44 -50.04
C PRO A 64 10.96 -9.11 -50.59
N ASN A 65 11.02 -8.10 -49.71
CA ASN A 65 11.64 -6.82 -50.01
C ASN A 65 13.16 -6.95 -50.15
N ALA A 66 13.66 -6.69 -51.36
CA ALA A 66 15.07 -6.45 -51.63
C ALA A 66 15.35 -4.95 -51.42
N LEU A 67 15.82 -4.57 -50.22
CA LEU A 67 16.49 -3.30 -49.92
C LEU A 67 16.91 -3.29 -48.44
N ASP A 68 17.81 -4.19 -48.04
CA ASP A 68 18.48 -4.09 -46.73
C ASP A 68 19.87 -4.75 -46.73
N SER A 69 20.73 -4.28 -47.64
CA SER A 69 22.16 -4.64 -47.67
C SER A 69 23.00 -3.39 -47.89
N ALA A 70 23.23 -2.64 -46.81
CA ALA A 70 24.25 -1.61 -46.74
C ALA A 70 25.18 -1.88 -45.54
N PRO A 71 26.44 -2.27 -45.76
CA PRO A 71 27.41 -2.47 -44.69
C PRO A 71 27.89 -1.12 -44.12
N TRP A 72 27.77 -0.98 -42.80
CA TRP A 72 28.25 0.18 -42.04
C TRP A 72 29.80 0.21 -41.96
N PRO A 73 30.47 1.33 -42.29
CA PRO A 73 31.91 1.47 -42.04
C PRO A 73 32.19 1.97 -40.62
N GLN A 74 33.06 1.25 -39.92
CA GLN A 74 33.71 1.69 -38.68
C GLN A 74 34.94 2.55 -39.02
N GLY A 75 35.12 3.67 -38.32
CA GLY A 75 36.39 4.40 -38.29
C GLY A 75 36.29 5.82 -37.72
N PRO A 76 37.03 6.16 -36.64
CA PRO A 76 37.03 7.51 -36.08
C PRO A 76 37.90 8.47 -36.91
N VAL A 77 37.31 9.62 -37.26
CA VAL A 77 37.97 10.73 -37.96
C VAL A 77 38.69 11.62 -36.94
N GLY A 78 40.02 11.72 -37.02
CA GLY A 78 40.76 12.75 -36.28
C GLY A 78 42.21 12.43 -35.91
N ALA A 79 43.12 12.27 -36.88
CA ALA A 79 44.56 12.44 -36.64
C ALA A 79 45.28 12.88 -37.94
N PRO A 80 46.21 13.85 -37.88
CA PRO A 80 46.86 14.41 -39.07
C PRO A 80 47.82 13.45 -39.77
N ARG A 81 47.81 13.55 -41.11
CA ARG A 81 48.71 12.86 -42.04
C ARG A 81 50.13 13.44 -41.89
N ASN A 82 51.03 12.73 -41.21
CA ASN A 82 52.49 12.72 -41.44
C ASN A 82 53.20 11.95 -40.32
N ALA A 83 53.25 10.61 -40.42
CA ALA A 83 54.22 9.77 -39.72
C ALA A 83 54.22 8.35 -40.30
N MET A 84 54.65 8.19 -41.56
CA MET A 84 55.25 6.93 -41.99
C MET A 84 56.75 7.02 -41.70
N ALA A 85 57.29 6.11 -40.90
CA ALA A 85 58.50 5.36 -41.20
C ALA A 85 59.04 4.64 -39.95
N TYR A 86 59.61 3.46 -40.20
CA TYR A 86 60.41 2.60 -39.32
C TYR A 86 59.65 1.68 -38.35
N ALA A 87 59.50 0.44 -38.81
CA ALA A 87 59.33 -0.73 -37.96
C ALA A 87 60.67 -1.07 -37.26
N PRO A 88 60.69 -1.24 -35.93
CA PRO A 88 61.76 -1.93 -35.23
C PRO A 88 61.34 -3.35 -34.84
N GLN A 89 62.35 -4.23 -34.82
CA GLN A 89 62.29 -5.66 -34.55
C GLN A 89 61.74 -6.02 -33.16
N PRO A 90 61.21 -7.25 -32.97
CA PRO A 90 60.72 -7.71 -31.68
C PRO A 90 61.87 -7.95 -30.69
N ALA A 91 61.82 -7.28 -29.54
CA ALA A 91 62.70 -7.53 -28.40
C ALA A 91 62.22 -8.73 -27.56
N PRO A 92 63.10 -9.41 -26.80
CA PRO A 92 62.80 -10.65 -26.09
C PRO A 92 61.94 -10.43 -24.84
N TYR A 93 61.04 -11.38 -24.59
CA TYR A 93 60.24 -11.50 -23.38
C TYR A 93 61.10 -11.49 -22.10
N MET A 94 60.79 -10.58 -21.18
CA MET A 94 61.10 -10.75 -19.76
C MET A 94 59.79 -10.97 -18.98
N PRO A 95 59.73 -11.93 -18.05
CA PRO A 95 58.55 -12.16 -17.22
C PRO A 95 58.48 -11.10 -16.12
N GLN A 96 57.49 -10.21 -16.22
CA GLN A 96 57.14 -9.30 -15.14
C GLN A 96 56.29 -10.07 -14.13
N SER A 97 56.85 -10.33 -12.95
CA SER A 97 56.15 -10.95 -11.83
C SER A 97 54.98 -10.08 -11.40
N THR A 98 53.76 -10.54 -11.67
CA THR A 98 52.54 -9.98 -11.09
C THR A 98 52.51 -10.30 -9.60
N GLN A 99 52.56 -9.26 -8.79
CA GLN A 99 52.32 -9.31 -7.35
C GLN A 99 50.89 -9.81 -7.13
N ALA A 100 50.74 -10.88 -6.35
CA ALA A 100 49.45 -11.45 -6.00
C ALA A 100 48.60 -10.41 -5.24
N ALA A 101 47.37 -10.21 -5.69
CA ALA A 101 46.36 -9.47 -4.95
C ALA A 101 46.14 -10.14 -3.57
N PRO A 102 46.08 -9.38 -2.47
CA PRO A 102 45.73 -9.96 -1.17
C PRO A 102 44.30 -10.52 -1.22
N PRO A 103 44.05 -11.68 -0.59
CA PRO A 103 42.72 -12.27 -0.56
C PRO A 103 41.74 -11.34 0.17
N PRO A 104 40.45 -11.31 -0.26
CA PRO A 104 39.44 -10.53 0.43
C PRO A 104 39.29 -11.03 1.87
N TYR A 105 39.37 -10.08 2.81
CA TYR A 105 39.09 -10.27 4.23
C TYR A 105 37.68 -10.86 4.37
N MET A 106 37.59 -12.15 4.75
CA MET A 106 36.36 -12.69 5.30
C MET A 106 36.30 -12.27 6.77
N PRO A 107 35.20 -11.65 7.24
CA PRO A 107 35.02 -11.42 8.66
C PRO A 107 34.92 -12.76 9.38
N GLN A 108 35.90 -13.00 10.24
CA GLN A 108 36.00 -14.10 11.16
C GLN A 108 34.82 -14.06 12.11
N ASN A 109 33.87 -14.97 11.91
CA ASN A 109 32.68 -15.12 12.72
C ASN A 109 33.10 -15.69 14.09
N SER A 110 33.45 -14.81 15.03
CA SER A 110 33.72 -15.18 16.42
C SER A 110 32.42 -15.63 17.06
N GLY A 111 32.37 -16.91 17.44
CA GLY A 111 31.23 -17.51 18.11
C GLY A 111 30.89 -16.84 19.44
N GLY A 112 29.91 -15.94 19.41
CA GLY A 112 29.14 -15.53 20.58
C GLY A 112 28.00 -16.52 20.80
N GLY A 113 28.09 -17.29 21.87
CA GLY A 113 27.09 -18.30 22.24
C GLY A 113 25.71 -17.70 22.48
N PHE A 114 24.69 -18.56 22.48
CA PHE A 114 23.30 -18.21 22.78
C PHE A 114 23.14 -17.33 24.03
N LEU A 115 23.99 -17.54 25.05
CA LEU A 115 23.98 -16.75 26.30
C LEU A 115 24.40 -15.28 26.11
N ASP A 116 25.30 -14.96 25.18
CA ASP A 116 25.65 -13.55 24.87
C ASP A 116 24.51 -12.85 24.14
N ARG A 117 23.74 -13.57 23.32
CA ARG A 117 22.52 -13.06 22.67
C ARG A 117 21.39 -12.80 23.66
N VAL A 118 21.26 -13.64 24.69
CA VAL A 118 20.29 -13.42 25.77
C VAL A 118 20.71 -12.23 26.65
N ASN A 119 22.00 -12.07 26.93
CA ASN A 119 22.50 -10.95 27.74
C ASN A 119 22.40 -9.59 26.99
N ALA A 120 22.65 -9.57 25.67
CA ALA A 120 22.40 -8.40 24.83
C ALA A 120 20.91 -8.06 24.68
N GLY A 121 20.04 -9.08 24.63
CA GLY A 121 18.58 -8.91 24.65
C GLY A 121 18.06 -8.31 25.96
N LEU A 122 18.68 -8.63 27.10
CA LEU A 122 18.34 -8.05 28.40
C LEU A 122 18.76 -6.57 28.52
N GLN A 123 19.88 -6.17 27.92
CA GLN A 123 20.30 -4.76 27.90
C GLN A 123 19.42 -3.91 26.98
N SER A 124 18.85 -4.49 25.92
CA SER A 124 17.86 -3.85 25.04
C SER A 124 16.53 -3.56 25.74
N LEU A 125 16.17 -4.29 26.81
CA LEU A 125 14.97 -4.01 27.62
C LEU A 125 15.14 -2.75 28.49
N GLY A 126 16.38 -2.40 28.87
CA GLY A 126 16.69 -1.19 29.62
C GLY A 126 16.52 0.12 28.84
N ASN A 127 16.51 0.06 27.51
CA ASN A 127 16.37 1.21 26.60
C ASN A 127 15.06 1.19 25.76
N GLY A 128 14.04 0.43 26.17
CA GLY A 128 12.71 0.46 25.56
C GLY A 128 12.49 -0.44 24.33
N GLY A 129 13.29 -1.49 24.14
CA GLY A 129 13.02 -2.52 23.12
C GLY A 129 12.07 -3.62 23.63
N SER A 130 11.09 -4.04 22.81
CA SER A 130 10.16 -5.12 23.18
C SER A 130 10.66 -6.51 22.77
N ILE A 131 10.37 -7.52 23.60
CA ILE A 131 10.71 -8.94 23.41
C ILE A 131 10.13 -9.51 22.09
N ILE A 132 9.06 -8.90 21.58
CA ILE A 132 8.39 -9.28 20.32
C ILE A 132 9.26 -8.97 19.08
N GLY A 133 10.21 -8.04 19.20
CA GLY A 133 11.18 -7.73 18.13
C GLY A 133 12.22 -8.83 17.86
N ALA A 134 12.42 -9.76 18.81
CA ALA A 134 13.39 -10.86 18.67
C ALA A 134 12.81 -12.11 17.95
N LEU A 135 11.49 -12.23 17.85
CA LEU A 135 10.82 -13.45 17.37
C LEU A 135 10.16 -13.31 15.99
N THR A 136 9.90 -12.08 15.52
CA THR A 136 9.11 -11.86 14.28
C THR A 136 9.94 -11.53 13.03
N GLY A 137 11.26 -11.50 13.13
CA GLY A 137 12.14 -11.24 11.97
C GLY A 137 11.84 -9.93 11.25
N ASN A 138 11.17 -8.98 11.91
CA ASN A 138 10.88 -7.67 11.37
C ASN A 138 11.88 -6.67 11.94
N PHE A 139 12.64 -6.07 11.02
CA PHE A 139 13.91 -5.36 11.20
C PHE A 139 13.90 -4.28 12.30
N THR A 140 14.18 -4.69 13.53
CA THR A 140 14.55 -3.80 14.64
C THR A 140 16.05 -3.56 14.71
N ASP A 141 16.82 -4.10 13.76
CA ASP A 141 18.23 -3.77 13.61
C ASP A 141 18.38 -2.25 13.37
N PRO A 142 19.08 -1.52 14.26
CA PRO A 142 19.35 -0.09 14.07
C PRO A 142 20.00 0.21 12.71
N VAL A 143 20.75 -0.73 12.15
CA VAL A 143 21.36 -0.60 10.82
C VAL A 143 20.30 -0.58 9.73
N THR A 144 19.31 -1.48 9.77
CA THR A 144 18.25 -1.53 8.75
C THR A 144 17.30 -0.34 8.83
N ARG A 145 16.95 0.10 10.05
CA ARG A 145 16.18 1.35 10.22
C ARG A 145 16.95 2.57 9.73
N GLY A 146 18.26 2.62 10.00
CA GLY A 146 19.16 3.63 9.45
C GLY A 146 19.11 3.62 7.92
N ASN A 147 19.30 2.47 7.29
CA ASN A 147 19.27 2.34 5.83
C ASN A 147 17.92 2.72 5.22
N GLN A 148 16.80 2.38 5.88
CA GLN A 148 15.47 2.77 5.41
C GLN A 148 15.22 4.29 5.54
N ALA A 149 15.65 4.91 6.64
CA ALA A 149 15.59 6.36 6.82
C ALA A 149 16.48 7.11 5.79
N LEU A 150 17.65 6.57 5.49
CA LEU A 150 18.55 7.09 4.46
C LEU A 150 17.90 7.00 3.07
N ASN A 151 17.27 5.88 2.72
CA ASN A 151 16.56 5.72 1.44
C ASN A 151 15.38 6.69 1.29
N MET A 152 14.57 6.90 2.33
CA MET A 152 13.47 7.86 2.27
C MET A 152 13.98 9.31 2.12
N THR A 153 15.09 9.64 2.76
CA THR A 153 15.68 10.99 2.69
C THR A 153 16.28 11.26 1.31
N GLN A 154 16.92 10.25 0.71
CA GLN A 154 17.40 10.34 -0.68
C GLN A 154 16.25 10.56 -1.66
N GLN A 155 15.15 9.80 -1.51
CA GLN A 155 13.96 9.96 -2.37
C GLN A 155 13.35 11.37 -2.24
N ALA A 156 13.21 11.89 -1.02
CA ALA A 156 12.67 13.23 -0.80
C ALA A 156 13.53 14.36 -1.41
N LEU A 157 14.86 14.20 -1.44
CA LEU A 157 15.77 15.15 -2.11
C LEU A 157 15.65 15.07 -3.64
N VAL A 158 15.59 13.86 -4.19
CA VAL A 158 15.42 13.65 -5.64
C VAL A 158 14.09 14.19 -6.14
N GLU A 159 12.99 13.98 -5.39
CA GLU A 159 11.67 14.55 -5.70
C GLU A 159 11.66 16.08 -5.74
N ARG A 160 12.59 16.73 -5.02
CA ARG A 160 12.77 18.18 -5.05
C ARG A 160 13.77 18.66 -6.10
N GLY A 161 14.22 17.76 -6.98
CA GLY A 161 15.09 18.08 -8.10
C GLY A 161 16.59 18.08 -7.76
N VAL A 162 16.99 17.55 -6.60
CA VAL A 162 18.41 17.35 -6.28
C VAL A 162 18.92 16.15 -7.08
N ASP A 163 20.09 16.28 -7.70
CA ASP A 163 20.70 15.19 -8.46
C ASP A 163 20.86 13.92 -7.59
N PRO A 164 20.50 12.71 -8.09
CA PRO A 164 20.54 11.48 -7.31
C PRO A 164 21.90 11.15 -6.69
N ARG A 165 23.02 11.51 -7.35
CA ARG A 165 24.37 11.29 -6.82
C ARG A 165 24.67 12.27 -5.67
N VAL A 166 24.18 13.50 -5.77
CA VAL A 166 24.29 14.50 -4.69
C VAL A 166 23.40 14.13 -3.51
N ALA A 167 22.19 13.62 -3.75
CA ALA A 167 21.28 13.12 -2.70
C ALA A 167 21.88 11.92 -1.95
N GLN A 168 22.53 10.99 -2.66
CA GLN A 168 23.24 9.87 -2.04
C GLN A 168 24.44 10.34 -1.22
N ALA A 169 25.24 11.27 -1.73
CA ALA A 169 26.37 11.87 -1.01
C ALA A 169 25.91 12.64 0.24
N ALA A 170 24.77 13.31 0.16
CA ALA A 170 24.17 14.01 1.29
C ALA A 170 23.71 13.05 2.39
N ALA A 171 23.15 11.89 2.02
CA ALA A 171 22.69 10.89 2.99
C ALA A 171 23.84 10.36 3.87
N VAL A 172 25.07 10.31 3.35
CA VAL A 172 26.24 9.89 4.12
C VAL A 172 27.02 11.05 4.76
N ASN A 173 26.69 12.31 4.42
CA ASN A 173 27.37 13.49 4.95
C ASN A 173 26.35 14.49 5.56
N PRO A 174 26.24 14.55 6.90
CA PRO A 174 25.23 15.36 7.57
C PRO A 174 25.38 16.87 7.34
N GLU A 175 26.59 17.38 7.08
CA GLU A 175 26.80 18.81 6.79
C GLU A 175 26.32 19.17 5.38
N LEU A 176 26.58 18.30 4.40
CA LEU A 176 26.03 18.46 3.04
C LEU A 176 24.50 18.37 3.06
N MET A 177 23.94 17.49 3.88
CA MET A 177 22.50 17.38 4.08
C MET A 177 21.89 18.65 4.69
N LYS A 178 22.52 19.27 5.69
CA LYS A 178 22.04 20.52 6.27
C LYS A 178 21.98 21.64 5.23
N GLU A 179 23.02 21.79 4.41
CA GLU A 179 23.02 22.83 3.37
C GLU A 179 22.01 22.54 2.26
N LEU A 180 21.90 21.30 1.81
CA LEU A 180 20.87 20.93 0.84
C LEU A 180 19.47 21.12 1.40
N VAL A 181 19.21 20.77 2.66
CA VAL A 181 17.90 20.99 3.28
C VAL A 181 17.60 22.48 3.38
N LYS A 182 18.57 23.31 3.77
CA LYS A 182 18.42 24.76 3.83
C LYS A 182 18.18 25.37 2.44
N GLN A 183 18.87 24.88 1.42
CA GLN A 183 18.70 25.35 0.04
C GLN A 183 17.38 24.88 -0.59
N THR A 184 16.94 23.66 -0.28
CA THR A 184 15.82 23.00 -0.96
C THR A 184 14.48 23.18 -0.23
N PHE A 185 14.52 23.29 1.11
CA PHE A 185 13.34 23.40 1.98
C PHE A 185 13.36 24.64 2.89
N GLY A 186 14.46 25.39 2.93
CA GLY A 186 14.50 26.66 3.66
C GLY A 186 13.56 27.70 3.06
N PRO A 187 13.17 28.73 3.85
CA PRO A 187 12.34 29.82 3.37
C PRO A 187 13.03 30.49 2.19
N LYS A 188 12.40 30.43 1.01
CA LYS A 188 12.89 31.15 -0.17
C LYS A 188 12.71 32.64 0.09
N THR A 189 13.76 33.29 0.58
CA THR A 189 13.79 34.75 0.75
C THR A 189 13.82 35.37 -0.64
N VAL A 190 12.64 35.75 -1.13
CA VAL A 190 12.52 36.60 -2.31
C VAL A 190 13.11 37.95 -1.96
N GLN A 191 14.14 38.37 -2.68
CA GLN A 191 14.78 39.66 -2.46
C GLN A 191 13.88 40.73 -3.09
N SER A 192 13.28 41.58 -2.25
CA SER A 192 12.50 42.72 -2.73
C SER A 192 13.45 43.70 -3.42
N LEU A 193 13.16 44.02 -4.69
CA LEU A 193 13.94 44.97 -5.48
C LEU A 193 13.33 46.38 -5.48
N GLY A 194 12.23 46.59 -4.75
CA GLY A 194 11.44 47.82 -4.82
C GLY A 194 10.41 47.80 -5.96
N ASP A 195 9.48 48.77 -5.97
CA ASP A 195 8.43 48.97 -6.99
C ASP A 195 7.54 47.76 -7.30
N GLY A 196 7.38 46.88 -6.31
CA GLY A 196 6.55 45.68 -6.45
C GLY A 196 7.20 44.58 -7.28
N TYR A 197 8.52 44.58 -7.46
CA TYR A 197 9.27 43.47 -8.06
C TYR A 197 10.02 42.68 -7.00
N VAL A 198 10.01 41.35 -7.16
CA VAL A 198 10.80 40.42 -6.37
C VAL A 198 11.69 39.61 -7.29
N ALA A 199 12.96 39.47 -6.92
CA ALA A 199 13.85 38.51 -7.54
C ALA A 199 13.80 37.20 -6.74
N ASP A 200 13.60 36.09 -7.44
CA ASP A 200 13.86 34.79 -6.84
C ASP A 200 15.37 34.50 -6.75
N SER A 201 15.72 33.43 -6.06
CA SER A 201 17.11 33.00 -5.84
C SER A 201 17.87 32.64 -7.12
N ALA A 202 17.19 32.51 -8.26
CA ALA A 202 17.80 32.29 -9.57
C ALA A 202 17.98 33.60 -10.36
N GLY A 203 17.67 34.74 -9.74
CA GLY A 203 17.77 36.06 -10.38
C GLY A 203 16.60 36.38 -11.31
N ASN A 204 15.55 35.57 -11.33
CA ASN A 204 14.39 35.86 -12.17
C ASN A 204 13.52 36.92 -11.48
N ILE A 205 13.46 38.10 -12.09
CA ILE A 205 12.68 39.23 -11.62
C ILE A 205 11.23 39.04 -12.07
N ARG A 206 10.32 39.02 -11.10
CA ARG A 206 8.88 38.96 -11.36
C ARG A 206 8.18 40.01 -10.53
N ARG A 207 7.15 40.61 -11.11
CA ARG A 207 6.31 41.57 -10.40
C ARG A 207 5.50 40.79 -9.35
N ALA A 208 5.65 41.14 -8.09
CA ALA A 208 4.98 40.49 -6.96
C ALA A 208 3.46 40.61 -7.04
N TYR A 209 2.96 41.61 -7.77
CA TYR A 209 1.55 41.80 -8.06
C TYR A 209 1.37 42.29 -9.51
N THR A 210 0.47 41.66 -10.25
CA THR A 210 -0.14 42.24 -11.45
C THR A 210 -1.46 42.86 -10.99
N PRO A 211 -1.53 44.16 -10.69
CA PRO A 211 -2.84 44.77 -10.51
C PRO A 211 -3.50 44.81 -11.89
N ASP A 212 -4.68 44.19 -12.02
CA ASP A 212 -5.66 44.71 -12.97
C ASP A 212 -5.79 46.20 -12.65
N ARG A 213 -5.37 47.05 -13.61
CA ARG A 213 -5.12 48.49 -13.47
C ARG A 213 -5.87 49.11 -12.29
N ALA A 214 -5.13 49.51 -11.25
CA ALA A 214 -5.68 50.37 -10.22
C ALA A 214 -6.21 51.64 -10.90
N PRO A 215 -7.48 52.03 -10.68
CA PRO A 215 -8.04 53.21 -11.31
C PRO A 215 -7.20 54.43 -10.91
N THR A 216 -6.78 55.22 -11.90
CA THR A 216 -6.03 56.45 -11.66
C THR A 216 -6.92 57.41 -10.84
N PRO A 217 -6.54 57.76 -9.60
CA PRO A 217 -7.30 58.73 -8.83
C PRO A 217 -7.10 60.10 -9.46
N LEU A 218 -8.20 60.75 -9.86
CA LEU A 218 -8.17 62.07 -10.49
C LEU A 218 -8.28 63.23 -9.47
N GLY A 219 -8.13 62.93 -8.18
CA GLY A 219 -8.40 63.89 -7.09
C GLY A 219 -9.89 64.03 -6.78
N GLU A 220 -10.21 64.45 -5.55
CA GLU A 220 -11.57 64.71 -5.05
C GLU A 220 -12.57 63.54 -5.11
N GLY A 221 -12.07 62.29 -5.07
CA GLY A 221 -12.93 61.11 -4.91
C GLY A 221 -13.66 60.70 -6.19
N TYR A 222 -13.05 60.88 -7.36
CA TYR A 222 -13.50 60.32 -8.64
C TYR A 222 -12.49 59.32 -9.21
N ILE A 223 -12.98 58.23 -9.80
CA ILE A 223 -12.19 57.22 -10.50
C ILE A 223 -12.64 57.10 -11.96
N TYR A 224 -11.69 56.79 -12.84
CA TYR A 224 -11.98 56.46 -14.23
C TYR A 224 -12.32 54.97 -14.34
N LYS A 225 -13.55 54.63 -14.71
CA LYS A 225 -14.00 53.24 -14.90
C LYS A 225 -14.80 53.13 -16.20
N ASP A 226 -14.44 52.16 -17.05
CA ASP A 226 -15.14 51.86 -18.31
C ASP A 226 -15.30 53.06 -19.26
N GLY A 227 -14.28 53.92 -19.35
CA GLY A 227 -14.27 55.07 -20.26
C GLY A 227 -14.99 56.32 -19.74
N LYS A 228 -15.54 56.31 -18.52
CA LYS A 228 -16.23 57.46 -17.90
C LYS A 228 -15.64 57.78 -16.52
N VAL A 229 -15.68 59.06 -16.14
CA VAL A 229 -15.36 59.51 -14.78
C VAL A 229 -16.57 59.24 -13.89
N VAL A 230 -16.42 58.42 -12.87
CA VAL A 230 -17.46 58.13 -11.87
C VAL A 230 -16.96 58.49 -10.48
N ARG A 231 -17.84 59.03 -9.62
CA ARG A 231 -17.49 59.34 -8.23
C ARG A 231 -17.19 58.02 -7.51
N ALA A 232 -16.03 57.93 -6.89
CA ALA A 232 -15.53 56.73 -6.21
C ALA A 232 -16.36 56.37 -4.97
N TYR A 233 -17.15 57.32 -4.46
CA TYR A 233 -17.97 57.16 -3.26
C TYR A 233 -19.37 57.78 -3.43
N GLU A 234 -20.39 56.92 -3.32
CA GLU A 234 -21.66 57.21 -2.64
C GLU A 234 -21.72 56.28 -1.43
N PRO A 235 -21.21 56.68 -0.25
CA PRO A 235 -21.14 55.81 0.92
C PRO A 235 -22.49 55.66 1.64
N ALA A 236 -23.53 56.39 1.25
CA ALA A 236 -24.79 56.40 2.00
C ALA A 236 -25.59 55.10 1.86
N ASP A 237 -25.46 54.34 0.77
CA ASP A 237 -26.50 53.36 0.42
C ASP A 237 -26.04 51.91 0.17
N LYS A 238 -24.74 51.59 0.27
CA LYS A 238 -24.28 50.20 0.03
C LYS A 238 -23.66 49.56 1.27
N THR A 239 -24.42 48.66 1.88
CA THR A 239 -23.95 47.77 2.94
C THR A 239 -22.98 46.73 2.36
N PRO A 240 -21.84 46.46 3.04
CA PRO A 240 -20.88 45.44 2.59
C PRO A 240 -21.55 44.06 2.47
N THR A 241 -21.13 43.25 1.51
CA THR A 241 -21.73 41.93 1.24
C THR A 241 -20.86 40.74 1.65
N SER A 242 -19.62 40.95 2.06
CA SER A 242 -18.75 39.88 2.56
C SER A 242 -17.89 40.36 3.74
N ALA A 243 -17.33 39.41 4.49
CA ALA A 243 -16.38 39.72 5.57
C ALA A 243 -15.13 40.46 5.05
N GLN A 244 -14.69 40.12 3.82
CA GLN A 244 -13.57 40.80 3.16
C GLN A 244 -13.92 42.24 2.78
N GLU A 245 -15.15 42.48 2.29
CA GLU A 245 -15.65 43.83 2.03
C GLU A 245 -15.86 44.64 3.31
N TYR A 246 -16.21 43.99 4.43
CA TYR A 246 -16.34 44.67 5.73
C TYR A 246 -14.98 45.11 6.30
N GLU A 247 -13.94 44.28 6.18
CA GLU A 247 -12.56 44.68 6.55
C GLU A 247 -12.06 45.80 5.64
N TYR A 248 -12.38 45.75 4.34
CA TYR A 248 -12.08 46.83 3.42
C TYR A 248 -12.84 48.12 3.77
N TYR A 249 -14.11 48.02 4.15
CA TYR A 249 -14.93 49.14 4.63
C TYR A 249 -14.28 49.78 5.87
N LYS A 250 -13.94 49.01 6.90
CA LYS A 250 -13.25 49.52 8.11
C LYS A 250 -11.97 50.29 7.80
N LYS A 251 -11.18 49.81 6.85
CA LYS A 251 -9.90 50.41 6.50
C LYS A 251 -10.03 51.72 5.73
N ASN A 252 -11.18 51.96 5.09
CA ASN A 252 -11.42 53.13 4.24
C ASN A 252 -12.53 54.04 4.78
N LEU A 253 -12.82 53.99 6.09
CA LEU A 253 -13.72 54.96 6.72
C LEU A 253 -13.06 56.34 6.79
N PRO A 254 -13.83 57.43 6.60
CA PRO A 254 -13.36 58.78 6.87
C PRO A 254 -12.87 58.92 8.32
N GLU A 255 -11.80 59.70 8.50
CA GLU A 255 -11.22 59.95 9.81
C GLU A 255 -12.25 60.63 10.72
N GLY A 256 -12.64 59.95 11.81
CA GLY A 256 -13.66 60.41 12.76
C GLY A 256 -14.97 59.64 12.75
N GLU A 257 -15.23 58.79 11.74
CA GLU A 257 -16.40 57.90 11.75
C GLU A 257 -16.07 56.55 12.43
N THR A 258 -16.97 56.06 13.26
CA THR A 258 -16.85 54.73 13.88
C THR A 258 -17.56 53.69 13.02
N ALA A 259 -16.81 52.68 12.55
CA ALA A 259 -17.38 51.59 11.78
C ALA A 259 -18.48 50.88 12.58
N MET A 260 -19.62 50.59 11.93
CA MET A 260 -20.67 49.75 12.50
C MET A 260 -20.06 48.43 12.99
N SER A 261 -20.38 47.94 14.19
CA SER A 261 -19.78 46.68 14.69
C SER A 261 -20.13 45.50 13.78
N TYR A 262 -19.20 44.55 13.62
CA TYR A 262 -19.37 43.39 12.73
C TYR A 262 -20.64 42.60 13.05
N GLN A 263 -21.00 42.51 14.33
CA GLN A 263 -22.24 41.89 14.82
C GLN A 263 -23.50 42.63 14.36
N LYS A 264 -23.46 43.98 14.36
CA LYS A 264 -24.57 44.81 13.90
C LYS A 264 -24.70 44.77 12.37
N TRP A 265 -23.57 44.66 11.65
CA TRP A 265 -23.55 44.43 10.19
C TRP A 265 -24.14 43.07 9.80
N ILE A 266 -23.78 41.99 10.50
CA ILE A 266 -24.38 40.65 10.31
C ILE A 266 -25.90 40.71 10.57
N ALA A 267 -26.32 41.37 11.65
CA ALA A 267 -27.74 41.51 12.01
C ALA A 267 -28.56 42.30 10.97
N THR A 268 -27.96 43.23 10.22
CA THR A 268 -28.65 43.97 9.15
C THR A 268 -28.84 43.20 7.85
N LYS A 269 -28.16 42.05 7.68
CA LYS A 269 -28.03 41.39 6.37
C LYS A 269 -29.04 40.28 6.10
N ASP A 270 -29.65 39.73 7.14
CA ASP A 270 -30.71 38.71 7.05
C ASP A 270 -31.56 38.85 8.31
N ALA A 271 -32.67 39.58 8.19
CA ALA A 271 -33.63 39.79 9.28
C ALA A 271 -34.64 38.66 9.41
N ASP A 272 -34.50 37.58 8.64
CA ASP A 272 -35.37 36.42 8.72
C ASP A 272 -34.95 35.53 9.92
N PRO A 273 -35.72 35.51 11.02
CA PRO A 273 -35.40 34.70 12.19
C PRO A 273 -35.42 33.20 11.91
N ASN A 274 -35.97 32.76 10.76
CA ASN A 274 -36.08 31.35 10.41
C ASN A 274 -34.90 30.84 9.56
N LYS A 275 -33.98 31.71 9.13
CA LYS A 275 -32.89 31.33 8.24
C LYS A 275 -31.59 31.09 9.01
N VAL A 276 -31.05 29.88 8.88
CA VAL A 276 -29.78 29.49 9.49
C VAL A 276 -28.63 29.77 8.52
N ASN A 277 -27.67 30.57 8.94
CA ASN A 277 -26.57 31.05 8.09
C ASN A 277 -25.22 30.44 8.51
N VAL A 278 -24.36 30.09 7.54
CA VAL A 278 -23.04 29.49 7.80
C VAL A 278 -21.98 30.57 7.95
N LEU A 279 -21.34 30.66 9.13
CA LEU A 279 -20.25 31.57 9.43
C LEU A 279 -18.90 30.95 8.98
N GLY A 280 -18.52 31.20 7.72
CA GLY A 280 -17.20 30.86 7.19
C GLY A 280 -16.94 29.37 6.93
N LYS A 281 -15.69 29.03 6.57
CA LYS A 281 -15.27 27.67 6.16
C LYS A 281 -15.33 26.62 7.29
N GLY A 282 -15.46 27.06 8.55
CA GLY A 282 -15.55 26.18 9.73
C GLY A 282 -16.92 25.53 9.94
N GLY A 283 -17.94 25.93 9.17
CA GLY A 283 -19.28 25.32 9.24
C GLY A 283 -20.08 25.68 10.50
N GLU A 284 -19.67 26.72 11.22
CA GLU A 284 -20.44 27.29 12.33
C GLU A 284 -21.75 27.84 11.79
N LEU A 285 -22.86 27.51 12.44
CA LEU A 285 -24.16 28.04 12.07
C LEU A 285 -24.51 29.16 13.05
N TRP A 286 -25.22 30.17 12.59
CA TRP A 286 -25.82 31.17 13.46
C TRP A 286 -27.27 31.42 13.04
N GLN A 287 -28.09 31.77 14.01
CA GLN A 287 -29.49 32.16 13.82
C GLN A 287 -29.75 33.44 14.63
N VAL A 288 -30.69 34.26 14.18
CA VAL A 288 -31.15 35.42 14.95
C VAL A 288 -32.06 34.94 16.07
N GLY A 289 -31.67 35.18 17.32
CA GLY A 289 -32.48 34.86 18.50
C GLY A 289 -33.75 35.72 18.58
N PRO A 290 -34.70 35.37 19.47
CA PRO A 290 -35.96 36.11 19.63
C PRO A 290 -35.78 37.58 20.02
N ASP A 291 -34.61 37.93 20.57
CA ASP A 291 -34.20 39.27 20.96
C ASP A 291 -33.49 40.04 19.84
N GLY A 292 -33.42 39.47 18.62
CA GLY A 292 -32.75 40.07 17.47
C GLY A 292 -31.23 39.95 17.48
N LYS A 293 -30.64 39.24 18.46
CA LYS A 293 -29.18 39.05 18.54
C LYS A 293 -28.76 37.75 17.88
N PRO A 294 -27.62 37.71 17.17
CA PRO A 294 -27.10 36.48 16.59
C PRO A 294 -26.72 35.49 17.70
N VAL A 295 -27.36 34.32 17.70
CA VAL A 295 -27.03 33.16 18.52
C VAL A 295 -26.21 32.21 17.66
N ILE A 296 -24.98 31.93 18.07
CA ILE A 296 -24.14 30.93 17.41
C ILE A 296 -24.70 29.55 17.75
N ILE A 297 -25.25 28.87 16.75
CA ILE A 297 -25.68 27.48 16.86
C ILE A 297 -24.49 26.63 16.41
N HIS A 298 -23.67 26.19 17.37
CA HIS A 298 -22.70 25.15 17.04
C HIS A 298 -23.48 23.91 16.57
N LYS A 299 -23.11 23.34 15.42
CA LYS A 299 -23.76 22.16 14.79
C LYS A 299 -23.92 20.91 15.69
N ASN A 300 -23.40 20.93 16.91
CA ASN A 300 -23.39 19.81 17.85
C ASN A 300 -23.86 20.19 19.27
N GLN A 301 -24.49 21.36 19.46
CA GLN A 301 -25.04 21.79 20.76
C GLN A 301 -26.55 21.59 20.86
N ASP A 302 -27.07 20.50 20.30
CA ASP A 302 -28.30 19.94 20.87
C ASP A 302 -27.91 19.56 22.30
N GLY A 303 -28.39 20.30 23.30
CA GLY A 303 -27.95 20.28 24.71
C GLY A 303 -28.12 18.95 25.46
N SER A 304 -28.27 17.84 24.75
CA SER A 304 -28.00 16.51 25.28
C SER A 304 -26.51 16.19 25.11
N ASP A 305 -25.69 16.66 26.05
CA ASP A 305 -24.37 16.07 26.37
C ASP A 305 -24.46 14.58 26.78
N ALA A 306 -25.68 14.01 26.76
CA ALA A 306 -25.96 12.62 27.00
C ALA A 306 -25.37 11.75 25.87
N ALA A 307 -24.54 10.79 26.27
CA ALA A 307 -24.15 9.68 25.41
C ALA A 307 -25.40 9.06 24.76
N SER A 308 -25.44 9.04 23.43
CA SER A 308 -26.58 8.53 22.66
C SER A 308 -26.63 7.01 22.60
N ILE A 309 -25.56 6.33 23.01
CA ILE A 309 -25.48 4.86 23.05
C ILE A 309 -26.14 4.31 24.32
N ASP A 310 -26.96 3.26 24.17
CA ASP A 310 -27.56 2.56 25.31
C ASP A 310 -26.49 1.81 26.14
N ASP A 311 -26.80 1.54 27.42
CA ASP A 311 -25.84 0.93 28.35
C ASP A 311 -25.41 -0.48 27.95
N LYS A 312 -26.32 -1.25 27.36
CA LYS A 312 -26.03 -2.62 26.92
C LYS A 312 -25.03 -2.62 25.77
N THR A 313 -25.21 -1.75 24.78
CA THR A 313 -24.27 -1.62 23.66
C THR A 313 -22.92 -1.08 24.13
N ALA A 314 -22.92 -0.09 25.04
CA ALA A 314 -21.68 0.40 25.65
C ALA A 314 -20.93 -0.70 26.43
N GLY A 315 -21.65 -1.55 27.16
CA GLY A 315 -21.10 -2.70 27.86
C GLY A 315 -20.46 -3.72 26.91
N LEU A 316 -21.13 -4.08 25.81
CA LEU A 316 -20.55 -4.99 24.79
C LEU A 316 -19.29 -4.42 24.14
N LEU A 317 -19.26 -3.11 23.88
CA LEU A 317 -18.07 -2.45 23.33
C LEU A 317 -16.94 -2.38 24.35
N ALA A 318 -17.26 -2.16 25.63
CA ALA A 318 -16.29 -2.19 26.71
C ALA A 318 -15.64 -3.58 26.84
N GLU A 319 -16.43 -4.66 26.78
CA GLU A 319 -15.88 -6.03 26.79
C GLU A 319 -14.98 -6.30 25.58
N ARG A 320 -15.32 -5.82 24.39
CA ARG A 320 -14.46 -5.93 23.20
C ARG A 320 -13.14 -5.19 23.38
N VAL A 321 -13.16 -3.98 23.97
CA VAL A 321 -11.94 -3.23 24.28
C VAL A 321 -11.05 -4.02 25.23
N LEU A 322 -11.62 -4.59 26.31
CA LEU A 322 -10.88 -5.42 27.26
C LEU A 322 -10.35 -6.73 26.65
N ALA A 323 -11.04 -7.28 25.65
CA ALA A 323 -10.58 -8.41 24.85
C ALA A 323 -9.46 -8.05 23.86
N GLY A 324 -9.08 -6.76 23.75
CA GLY A 324 -7.98 -6.30 22.89
C GLY A 324 -8.41 -5.84 21.51
N ASP A 325 -9.71 -5.70 21.24
CA ASP A 325 -10.22 -5.18 19.97
C ASP A 325 -10.03 -3.66 19.87
N THR A 326 -8.94 -3.24 19.22
CA THR A 326 -8.64 -1.82 19.00
C THR A 326 -9.61 -1.13 18.03
N LYS A 327 -10.49 -1.88 17.36
CA LYS A 327 -11.49 -1.33 16.42
C LYS A 327 -12.85 -1.09 17.08
N ALA A 328 -13.06 -1.53 18.32
CA ALA A 328 -14.32 -1.35 19.05
C ALA A 328 -14.74 0.14 19.16
N LEU A 329 -13.78 1.07 19.24
CA LEU A 329 -14.05 2.51 19.35
C LEU A 329 -14.02 3.25 18.00
N THR A 330 -13.64 2.57 16.91
CA THR A 330 -13.52 3.21 15.59
C THR A 330 -14.90 3.58 15.06
N GLY A 331 -15.10 4.86 14.73
CA GLY A 331 -16.37 5.37 14.18
C GLY A 331 -17.31 6.00 15.20
N LEU A 332 -17.00 5.90 16.51
CA LEU A 332 -17.83 6.52 17.56
C LEU A 332 -17.51 8.00 17.77
N GLY A 333 -16.29 8.45 17.47
CA GLY A 333 -15.76 9.76 17.90
C GLY A 333 -16.02 10.97 17.01
N ARG A 334 -17.16 11.08 16.31
CA ARG A 334 -17.47 12.31 15.54
C ARG A 334 -18.37 13.25 16.36
N GLY A 335 -17.87 14.45 16.66
CA GLY A 335 -18.62 15.48 17.39
C GLY A 335 -18.66 15.27 18.91
N ALA A 336 -19.40 16.16 19.61
CA ALA A 336 -19.53 16.14 21.07
C ALA A 336 -20.16 14.83 21.59
N GLN A 337 -21.20 14.34 20.91
CA GLN A 337 -21.85 13.06 21.22
C GLN A 337 -20.87 11.87 21.13
N GLY A 338 -19.93 11.93 20.18
CA GLY A 338 -18.94 10.87 20.01
C GLY A 338 -17.94 10.80 21.16
N ALA A 339 -17.49 11.95 21.66
CA ALA A 339 -16.65 12.02 22.85
C ALA A 339 -17.38 11.50 24.09
N ALA A 340 -18.67 11.84 24.25
CA ALA A 340 -19.51 11.34 25.35
C ALA A 340 -19.68 9.81 25.29
N ASN A 341 -19.89 9.23 24.10
CA ASN A 341 -19.99 7.79 23.90
C ASN A 341 -18.68 7.05 24.21
N ILE A 342 -17.54 7.59 23.77
CA ILE A 342 -16.22 7.01 24.07
C ILE A 342 -15.95 7.02 25.57
N LEU A 343 -16.21 8.16 26.24
CA LEU A 343 -16.01 8.28 27.69
C LEU A 343 -16.89 7.29 28.46
N LYS A 344 -18.15 7.12 28.04
CA LYS A 344 -19.07 6.13 28.61
C LYS A 344 -18.53 4.70 28.49
N ILE A 345 -18.04 4.31 27.31
CA ILE A 345 -17.45 2.98 27.09
C ILE A 345 -16.17 2.79 27.91
N GLN A 346 -15.31 3.81 27.98
CA GLN A 346 -14.08 3.76 28.77
C GLN A 346 -14.35 3.57 30.27
N ARG A 347 -15.37 4.25 30.81
CA ARG A 347 -15.81 4.05 32.21
C ARG A 347 -16.31 2.63 32.45
N MET A 348 -17.21 2.13 31.59
CA MET A 348 -17.68 0.75 31.69
C MET A 348 -16.55 -0.28 31.55
N ALA A 349 -15.57 -0.03 30.67
CA ALA A 349 -14.41 -0.89 30.55
C ALA A 349 -13.56 -0.90 31.82
N ALA A 350 -13.40 0.25 32.49
CA ALA A 350 -12.72 0.32 33.78
C ALA A 350 -13.48 -0.48 34.87
N ASP A 351 -14.79 -0.29 34.98
CA ASP A 351 -15.63 -1.01 35.96
C ASP A 351 -15.62 -2.53 35.72
N ILE A 352 -15.70 -2.96 34.45
CA ILE A 352 -15.64 -4.38 34.07
C ILE A 352 -14.23 -4.94 34.30
N ALA A 353 -13.17 -4.16 34.06
CA ALA A 353 -11.80 -4.58 34.33
C ALA A 353 -11.58 -4.80 35.83
N GLU A 354 -12.01 -3.85 36.67
CA GLU A 354 -11.90 -3.94 38.13
C GLU A 354 -12.69 -5.14 38.67
N SER A 355 -13.93 -5.34 38.23
CA SER A 355 -14.74 -6.50 38.65
C SER A 355 -14.16 -7.85 38.21
N LYS A 356 -13.42 -7.90 37.09
CA LYS A 356 -12.71 -9.09 36.60
C LYS A 356 -11.28 -9.21 37.15
N GLY A 357 -10.82 -8.27 37.99
CA GLY A 357 -9.45 -8.23 38.51
C GLY A 357 -8.38 -8.09 37.42
N MET A 358 -8.72 -7.48 36.29
CA MET A 358 -7.79 -7.22 35.19
C MET A 358 -6.98 -5.96 35.47
N ASP A 359 -5.66 -6.10 35.47
CA ASP A 359 -4.72 -4.98 35.49
C ASP A 359 -4.49 -4.40 34.09
N ALA A 360 -3.85 -3.24 34.02
CA ALA A 360 -3.49 -2.61 32.75
C ALA A 360 -2.62 -3.54 31.88
N ASP A 361 -1.73 -4.31 32.50
CA ASP A 361 -0.87 -5.27 31.80
C ASP A 361 -1.68 -6.41 31.15
N ALA A 362 -2.76 -6.91 31.78
CA ALA A 362 -3.65 -7.90 31.18
C ALA A 362 -4.32 -7.37 29.92
N ILE A 363 -4.78 -6.13 29.95
CA ILE A 363 -5.40 -5.48 28.78
C ILE A 363 -4.38 -5.35 27.65
N LEU A 364 -3.16 -4.90 27.95
CA LEU A 364 -2.08 -4.80 26.97
C LEU A 364 -1.70 -6.17 26.38
N ARG A 365 -1.68 -7.23 27.20
CA ARG A 365 -1.47 -8.62 26.73
C ARG A 365 -2.59 -9.07 25.79
N ASN A 366 -3.85 -8.74 26.08
CA ASN A 366 -4.97 -9.06 25.20
C ASN A 366 -4.88 -8.32 23.86
N ILE A 367 -4.50 -7.04 23.85
CA ILE A 367 -4.26 -6.26 22.62
C ILE A 367 -3.13 -6.89 21.80
N ALA A 368 -2.01 -7.24 22.44
CA ALA A 368 -0.88 -7.88 21.76
C ALA A 368 -1.28 -9.23 21.14
N LYS A 369 -2.00 -10.07 21.89
CA LYS A 369 -2.52 -11.36 21.42
C LYS A 369 -3.48 -11.19 20.24
N GLN A 370 -4.40 -10.22 20.30
CA GLN A 370 -5.32 -9.94 19.21
C GLN A 370 -4.59 -9.47 17.95
N ALA A 371 -3.58 -8.61 18.10
CA ALA A 371 -2.74 -8.15 16.99
C ALA A 371 -1.96 -9.32 16.34
N GLU A 372 -1.43 -10.24 17.15
CA GLU A 372 -0.77 -11.46 16.69
C GLU A 372 -1.74 -12.35 15.91
N LEU A 373 -2.93 -12.62 16.45
CA LEU A 373 -3.96 -13.42 15.78
C LEU A 373 -4.37 -12.82 14.43
N VAL A 374 -4.60 -11.51 14.37
CA VAL A 374 -4.97 -10.82 13.12
C VAL A 374 -3.84 -10.88 12.09
N SER A 375 -2.59 -10.67 12.53
CA SER A 375 -1.41 -10.74 11.67
C SER A 375 -1.17 -12.16 11.13
N GLY A 376 -1.28 -13.16 12.00
CA GLY A 376 -1.19 -14.58 11.66
C GLY A 376 -2.29 -15.00 10.70
N ALA A 377 -3.55 -14.63 10.98
CA ALA A 377 -4.69 -14.93 10.12
C ALA A 377 -4.55 -14.31 8.72
N ARG A 378 -4.07 -13.06 8.62
CA ARG A 378 -3.80 -12.42 7.33
C ARG A 378 -2.72 -13.16 6.56
N THR A 379 -1.59 -13.46 7.21
CA THR A 379 -0.46 -14.16 6.58
C THR A 379 -0.89 -15.53 6.06
N LEU A 380 -1.62 -16.29 6.88
CA LEU A 380 -2.11 -17.62 6.52
C LEU A 380 -3.19 -17.58 5.44
N GLY A 381 -4.09 -16.59 5.50
CA GLY A 381 -5.07 -16.34 4.45
C GLY A 381 -4.42 -16.09 3.09
N THR A 382 -3.43 -15.20 3.04
CA THR A 382 -2.66 -14.93 1.81
C THR A 382 -1.94 -16.18 1.31
N LYS A 383 -1.26 -16.93 2.19
CA LYS A 383 -0.60 -18.20 1.82
C LYS A 383 -1.58 -19.21 1.24
N SER A 384 -2.74 -19.39 1.88
CA SER A 384 -3.77 -20.33 1.45
C SER A 384 -4.35 -19.97 0.07
N THR A 385 -4.58 -18.68 -0.19
CA THR A 385 -5.06 -18.22 -1.51
C THR A 385 -4.04 -18.49 -2.61
N HIS A 386 -2.76 -18.14 -2.40
CA HIS A 386 -1.73 -18.39 -3.41
C HIS A 386 -1.52 -19.89 -3.65
N PHE A 387 -1.52 -20.68 -2.57
CA PHE A 387 -1.43 -22.14 -2.67
C PHE A 387 -2.59 -22.70 -3.49
N GLY A 388 -3.84 -22.31 -3.22
CA GLY A 388 -5.00 -22.84 -3.94
C GLY A 388 -5.04 -22.48 -5.43
N VAL A 389 -4.46 -21.35 -5.84
CA VAL A 389 -4.30 -21.02 -7.27
C VAL A 389 -3.22 -21.88 -7.91
N ALA A 390 -2.08 -22.06 -7.23
CA ALA A 390 -0.97 -22.86 -7.72
C ALA A 390 -1.34 -24.36 -7.82
N GLU A 391 -2.02 -24.88 -6.81
CA GLU A 391 -2.50 -26.26 -6.76
C GLU A 391 -3.43 -26.57 -7.94
N LYS A 392 -4.39 -25.69 -8.25
CA LYS A 392 -5.27 -25.87 -9.42
C LYS A 392 -4.51 -25.88 -10.74
N ALA A 393 -3.55 -24.97 -10.91
CA ALA A 393 -2.69 -24.95 -12.10
C ALA A 393 -1.89 -26.26 -12.20
N MET A 394 -1.37 -26.76 -11.08
CA MET A 394 -0.69 -28.04 -11.02
C MET A 394 -1.64 -29.20 -11.38
N GLU A 395 -2.84 -29.27 -10.80
CA GLU A 395 -3.86 -30.28 -11.10
C GLU A 395 -4.27 -30.31 -12.58
N GLU A 396 -4.25 -29.16 -13.26
CA GLU A 396 -4.50 -29.07 -14.70
C GLU A 396 -3.26 -29.44 -15.55
N SER A 397 -2.06 -29.10 -15.10
CA SER A 397 -0.82 -29.35 -15.85
C SER A 397 -0.32 -30.80 -15.81
N LEU A 398 -0.49 -31.51 -14.68
CA LEU A 398 -0.08 -32.90 -14.52
C LEU A 398 -0.71 -33.85 -15.56
N PRO A 399 -2.05 -33.85 -15.79
CA PRO A 399 -2.65 -34.73 -16.81
C PRO A 399 -2.22 -34.35 -18.23
N LEU A 400 -1.90 -33.08 -18.50
CA LEU A 400 -1.35 -32.68 -19.81
C LEU A 400 0.04 -33.27 -20.03
N ALA A 401 0.89 -33.27 -18.99
CA ALA A 401 2.21 -33.90 -19.03
C ALA A 401 2.09 -35.43 -19.20
N GLN A 402 1.15 -36.06 -18.51
CA GLN A 402 0.87 -37.49 -18.66
C GLN A 402 0.38 -37.83 -20.09
N ALA A 403 -0.62 -37.11 -20.61
CA ALA A 403 -1.14 -37.34 -21.96
C ALA A 403 -0.07 -37.12 -23.05
N ALA A 404 0.80 -36.12 -22.86
CA ALA A 404 1.93 -35.89 -23.76
C ALA A 404 2.98 -37.01 -23.68
N SER A 405 3.16 -37.60 -22.49
CA SER A 405 3.97 -38.81 -22.27
C SER A 405 3.38 -40.00 -23.02
N GLU A 406 2.09 -40.27 -22.87
CA GLU A 406 1.40 -41.40 -23.51
C GLU A 406 1.40 -41.34 -25.05
N ALA A 407 1.52 -40.14 -25.62
CA ALA A 407 1.61 -39.94 -27.07
C ALA A 407 2.99 -40.30 -27.67
N LEU A 408 4.02 -40.51 -26.84
CA LEU A 408 5.34 -40.92 -27.32
C LEU A 408 5.35 -42.43 -27.66
N PRO A 409 5.96 -42.83 -28.79
CA PRO A 409 6.14 -44.25 -29.11
C PRO A 409 6.92 -44.96 -27.99
N ARG A 410 6.40 -46.09 -27.50
CA ARG A 410 7.02 -46.84 -26.38
C ARG A 410 8.43 -47.35 -26.69
N SER A 411 8.76 -47.56 -27.96
CA SER A 411 10.11 -47.92 -28.41
C SER A 411 11.13 -46.80 -28.23
N ASP A 412 10.64 -45.56 -28.17
CA ASP A 412 11.45 -44.34 -28.17
C ASP A 412 11.53 -43.74 -26.76
N TRP A 413 11.14 -44.50 -25.73
CA TRP A 413 11.22 -44.05 -24.36
C TRP A 413 12.69 -43.93 -23.95
N MET A 414 13.16 -42.70 -23.92
CA MET A 414 14.45 -42.34 -23.36
C MET A 414 14.20 -41.54 -22.08
N THR A 415 15.09 -41.62 -21.10
CA THR A 415 15.02 -40.78 -19.90
C THR A 415 14.87 -39.30 -20.30
N VAL A 416 14.11 -38.49 -19.55
CA VAL A 416 13.85 -37.07 -19.91
C VAL A 416 15.15 -36.29 -20.14
N ASN A 417 16.24 -36.61 -19.42
CA ASN A 417 17.54 -35.97 -19.63
C ASN A 417 18.13 -36.23 -21.03
N LYS A 418 18.05 -37.46 -21.53
CA LYS A 418 18.50 -37.81 -22.90
C LYS A 418 17.58 -37.18 -23.95
N LEU A 419 16.29 -37.16 -23.65
CA LEU A 419 15.27 -36.49 -24.45
C LEU A 419 15.56 -34.99 -24.60
N VAL A 420 15.89 -34.27 -23.51
CA VAL A 420 16.28 -32.85 -23.58
C VAL A 420 17.52 -32.65 -24.47
N GLN A 421 18.53 -33.52 -24.34
CA GLN A 421 19.75 -33.47 -25.18
C GLN A 421 19.45 -33.76 -26.67
N MET A 422 18.52 -34.66 -26.96
CA MET A 422 18.08 -34.93 -28.33
C MET A 422 17.20 -33.82 -28.89
N GLY A 423 16.29 -33.24 -28.11
CA GLY A 423 15.44 -32.11 -28.55
C GLY A 423 16.22 -30.85 -28.90
N GLN A 424 17.37 -30.64 -28.25
CA GLN A 424 18.30 -29.57 -28.61
C GLN A 424 19.01 -29.83 -29.96
N ARG A 425 19.06 -31.08 -30.42
CA ARG A 425 19.71 -31.49 -31.68
C ARG A 425 18.72 -31.78 -32.82
N GLU A 426 17.54 -32.30 -32.51
CA GLU A 426 16.50 -32.69 -33.46
C GLU A 426 15.23 -31.85 -33.21
N HIS A 427 15.19 -30.68 -33.84
CA HIS A 427 14.09 -29.73 -33.71
C HIS A 427 12.75 -30.17 -34.36
N SER A 428 12.67 -31.37 -34.92
CA SER A 428 11.65 -31.69 -35.93
C SER A 428 10.46 -32.52 -35.44
N ASN A 429 10.50 -33.16 -34.26
CA ASN A 429 9.37 -33.97 -33.79
C ASN A 429 8.42 -33.14 -32.89
N PRO A 430 7.21 -32.78 -33.36
CA PRO A 430 6.26 -31.97 -32.61
C PRO A 430 5.72 -32.67 -31.35
N VAL A 431 5.61 -34.00 -31.35
CA VAL A 431 5.15 -34.77 -30.18
C VAL A 431 6.16 -34.64 -29.06
N PHE A 432 7.43 -34.78 -29.40
CA PHE A 432 8.53 -34.68 -28.45
C PHE A 432 8.63 -33.29 -27.80
N LYS A 433 8.51 -32.23 -28.61
CA LYS A 433 8.48 -30.85 -28.11
C LYS A 433 7.30 -30.58 -27.17
N ARG A 434 6.12 -31.14 -27.48
CA ARG A 434 4.93 -31.03 -26.60
C ARG A 434 5.18 -31.68 -25.25
N PHE A 435 5.77 -32.87 -25.22
CA PHE A 435 6.12 -33.55 -23.99
C PHE A 435 7.08 -32.73 -23.12
N LEU A 436 8.16 -32.19 -23.70
CA LEU A 436 9.10 -31.33 -22.95
C LEU A 436 8.43 -30.09 -22.35
N ILE A 437 7.61 -29.39 -23.13
CA ILE A 437 6.90 -28.19 -22.66
C ILE A 437 5.92 -28.55 -21.55
N ALA A 438 5.14 -29.62 -21.70
CA ALA A 438 4.18 -30.05 -20.69
C ALA A 438 4.87 -30.46 -19.37
N THR A 439 5.99 -31.18 -19.48
CA THR A 439 6.83 -31.58 -18.33
C THR A 439 7.39 -30.36 -17.60
N ASP A 440 7.92 -29.37 -18.33
CA ASP A 440 8.47 -28.15 -17.75
C ASP A 440 7.39 -27.28 -17.08
N THR A 441 6.21 -27.17 -17.70
CA THR A 441 5.06 -26.50 -17.10
C THR A 441 4.63 -27.18 -15.80
N ALA A 442 4.48 -28.52 -15.80
CA ALA A 442 4.15 -29.28 -14.59
C ALA A 442 5.19 -29.08 -13.47
N ALA A 443 6.48 -29.07 -13.80
CA ALA A 443 7.55 -28.81 -12.83
C ALA A 443 7.46 -27.39 -12.24
N LYS A 444 7.17 -26.37 -13.05
CA LYS A 444 6.99 -24.98 -12.61
C LYS A 444 5.75 -24.79 -11.74
N ASP A 445 4.64 -25.42 -12.10
CA ASP A 445 3.40 -25.32 -11.32
C ASP A 445 3.50 -26.09 -10.00
N TYR A 446 4.19 -27.24 -9.98
CA TYR A 446 4.58 -27.90 -8.72
C TYR A 446 5.46 -26.99 -7.86
N ALA A 447 6.52 -26.39 -8.43
CA ALA A 447 7.41 -25.48 -7.70
C ALA A 447 6.63 -24.29 -7.10
N ARG A 448 5.67 -23.74 -7.85
CA ARG A 448 4.76 -22.69 -7.35
C ARG A 448 3.86 -23.19 -6.21
N THR A 449 3.47 -24.46 -6.24
CA THR A 449 2.60 -25.04 -5.22
C THR A 449 3.34 -25.24 -3.89
N ILE A 450 4.57 -25.76 -3.92
CA ILE A 450 5.38 -25.92 -2.70
C ILE A 450 5.91 -24.59 -2.16
N ASN A 451 6.09 -23.60 -3.04
CA ASN A 451 6.52 -22.25 -2.68
C ASN A 451 5.54 -21.19 -3.23
N PRO A 452 4.34 -21.07 -2.60
CA PRO A 452 3.27 -20.20 -3.11
C PRO A 452 3.56 -18.71 -2.93
N GLN A 453 4.57 -18.34 -2.14
CA GLN A 453 4.94 -16.96 -1.90
C GLN A 453 6.35 -16.67 -2.38
N GLY A 454 6.47 -15.73 -3.31
CA GLY A 454 7.75 -15.21 -3.80
C GLY A 454 8.03 -15.56 -5.26
N ALA A 455 9.26 -15.28 -5.69
CA ALA A 455 9.74 -15.69 -6.99
C ALA A 455 9.91 -17.21 -7.05
N LEU A 456 9.59 -17.80 -8.19
CA LEU A 456 9.87 -19.21 -8.47
C LEU A 456 11.38 -19.45 -8.31
N ARG A 457 11.76 -20.41 -7.47
CA ARG A 457 13.16 -20.77 -7.26
C ARG A 457 13.54 -21.85 -8.26
N GLU A 458 14.69 -21.69 -8.90
CA GLU A 458 15.19 -22.71 -9.84
C GLU A 458 15.42 -24.06 -9.14
N SER A 459 15.84 -24.06 -7.86
CA SER A 459 16.03 -25.30 -7.07
C SER A 459 14.77 -26.16 -6.95
N ASP A 460 13.61 -25.51 -6.82
CA ASP A 460 12.31 -26.18 -6.64
C ASP A 460 11.85 -26.78 -7.98
N ILE A 461 12.12 -26.06 -9.07
CA ILE A 461 11.88 -26.53 -10.44
C ILE A 461 12.84 -27.68 -10.79
N GLU A 462 14.12 -27.55 -10.45
CA GLU A 462 15.15 -28.58 -10.65
C GLU A 462 14.84 -29.86 -9.87
N TYR A 463 14.33 -29.76 -8.64
CA TYR A 463 13.88 -30.92 -7.87
C TYR A 463 12.77 -31.69 -8.61
N ALA A 464 11.73 -30.98 -9.07
CA ALA A 464 10.65 -31.59 -9.83
C ALA A 464 11.15 -32.18 -11.16
N ARG A 465 11.96 -31.43 -11.91
CA ARG A 465 12.60 -31.93 -13.14
C ARG A 465 13.45 -33.16 -12.88
N LYS A 466 14.19 -33.21 -11.78
CA LYS A 466 15.03 -34.35 -11.40
C LYS A 466 14.17 -35.60 -11.20
N ILE A 467 13.10 -35.51 -10.41
CA ILE A 467 12.15 -36.61 -10.18
C ILE A 467 11.55 -37.10 -11.50
N LEU A 468 11.09 -36.18 -12.34
CA LEU A 468 10.51 -36.50 -13.64
C LEU A 468 11.55 -37.11 -14.59
N SER A 469 12.82 -36.69 -14.48
CA SER A 469 13.90 -37.16 -15.35
C SER A 469 14.47 -38.53 -15.02
N THR A 470 14.28 -38.98 -13.77
CA THR A 470 14.66 -40.33 -13.32
C THR A 470 13.67 -41.42 -13.74
N ALA A 471 12.56 -41.05 -14.39
CA ALA A 471 11.60 -42.02 -14.90
C ALA A 471 12.14 -42.76 -16.12
N ASP A 472 12.37 -44.07 -15.98
CA ASP A 472 12.89 -44.95 -17.03
C ASP A 472 11.81 -45.50 -17.99
N GLY A 473 10.54 -45.14 -17.77
CA GLY A 473 9.38 -45.63 -18.54
C GLY A 473 8.15 -44.74 -18.35
N PRO A 474 7.10 -44.89 -19.17
CA PRO A 474 5.86 -44.13 -19.01
C PRO A 474 5.17 -44.44 -17.69
N GLU A 475 5.24 -45.68 -17.19
CA GLU A 475 4.71 -46.06 -15.89
C GLU A 475 5.47 -45.40 -14.74
N ALA A 476 6.81 -45.31 -14.84
CA ALA A 476 7.64 -44.62 -13.86
C ALA A 476 7.39 -43.10 -13.88
N TYR A 477 7.12 -42.53 -15.05
CA TYR A 477 6.81 -41.12 -15.21
C TYR A 477 5.44 -40.78 -14.61
N ALA A 478 4.43 -41.62 -14.84
CA ALA A 478 3.13 -41.49 -14.19
C ALA A 478 3.25 -41.56 -12.66
N ALA A 479 4.01 -42.52 -12.13
CA ALA A 479 4.28 -42.63 -10.70
C ALA A 479 4.99 -41.37 -10.14
N ALA A 480 5.92 -40.79 -10.90
CA ALA A 480 6.58 -39.54 -10.54
C ALA A 480 5.60 -38.35 -10.48
N LEU A 481 4.71 -38.20 -11.45
CA LEU A 481 3.65 -37.17 -11.42
C LEU A 481 2.70 -37.36 -10.22
N ASP A 482 2.33 -38.61 -9.92
CA ASP A 482 1.50 -38.95 -8.76
C ASP A 482 2.18 -38.60 -7.45
N GLN A 483 3.50 -38.83 -7.35
CA GLN A 483 4.28 -38.43 -6.18
C GLN A 483 4.26 -36.91 -5.98
N LEU A 484 4.48 -36.12 -7.04
CA LEU A 484 4.40 -34.65 -6.97
C LEU A 484 3.03 -34.18 -6.51
N ARG A 485 1.95 -34.82 -7.01
CA ARG A 485 0.57 -34.54 -6.59
C ARG A 485 0.34 -34.84 -5.11
N MET A 486 0.82 -35.99 -4.62
CA MET A 486 0.68 -36.37 -3.21
C MET A 486 1.41 -35.39 -2.28
N GLU A 487 2.62 -34.96 -2.65
CA GLU A 487 3.38 -33.97 -1.88
C GLU A 487 2.64 -32.63 -1.78
N ALA A 488 2.09 -32.15 -2.89
CA ALA A 488 1.24 -30.96 -2.89
C ALA A 488 0.00 -31.13 -2.01
N GLN A 489 -0.70 -32.26 -2.07
CA GLN A 489 -1.87 -32.52 -1.22
C GLN A 489 -1.52 -32.57 0.28
N VAL A 490 -0.36 -33.11 0.64
CA VAL A 490 0.13 -33.09 2.02
C VAL A 490 0.33 -31.65 2.50
N MET A 491 0.93 -30.80 1.66
CA MET A 491 1.09 -29.37 1.94
C MET A 491 -0.25 -28.66 2.08
N HIS A 492 -1.23 -28.94 1.20
CA HIS A 492 -2.58 -28.41 1.32
C HIS A 492 -3.19 -28.72 2.68
N ARG A 493 -3.14 -30.00 3.09
CA ARG A 493 -3.69 -30.45 4.38
C ARG A 493 -2.94 -29.84 5.56
N ALA A 494 -1.64 -29.59 5.45
CA ALA A 494 -0.87 -28.91 6.48
C ALA A 494 -1.33 -27.44 6.65
N ILE A 495 -1.50 -26.70 5.54
CA ILE A 495 -1.99 -25.31 5.56
C ILE A 495 -3.42 -25.25 6.15
N GLN A 496 -4.30 -26.18 5.76
CA GLN A 496 -5.66 -26.24 6.31
C GLN A 496 -5.67 -26.54 7.80
N ARG A 497 -4.83 -27.47 8.28
CA ARG A 497 -4.70 -27.76 9.72
C ARG A 497 -4.20 -26.55 10.49
N GLN A 498 -3.14 -25.90 10.02
CA GLN A 498 -2.62 -24.66 10.62
C GLN A 498 -3.71 -23.58 10.69
N ARG A 499 -4.59 -23.50 9.67
CA ARG A 499 -5.70 -22.54 9.65
C ARG A 499 -6.77 -22.87 10.68
N GLN A 500 -7.13 -24.14 10.79
CA GLN A 500 -8.08 -24.59 11.81
C GLN A 500 -7.54 -24.38 13.22
N GLU A 501 -6.25 -24.63 13.45
CA GLU A 501 -5.57 -24.39 14.73
C GLU A 501 -5.57 -22.91 15.10
N ALA A 502 -5.18 -22.02 14.17
CA ALA A 502 -5.23 -20.57 14.38
C ALA A 502 -6.65 -20.07 14.73
N TYR A 503 -7.70 -20.64 14.13
CA TYR A 503 -9.08 -20.31 14.49
C TYR A 503 -9.50 -20.85 15.85
N LYS A 504 -9.06 -22.05 16.23
CA LYS A 504 -9.34 -22.62 17.56
C LYS A 504 -8.69 -21.79 18.67
N GLU A 505 -7.45 -21.35 18.46
CA GLU A 505 -6.71 -20.51 19.40
C GLU A 505 -7.29 -19.09 19.50
N GLY A 506 -7.78 -18.54 18.37
CA GLY A 506 -8.40 -17.21 18.34
C GLY A 506 -9.87 -17.17 18.81
N GLY A 507 -10.62 -18.26 18.64
CA GLY A 507 -12.05 -18.33 18.99
C GLY A 507 -12.37 -18.87 20.38
N GLY A 508 -11.37 -19.41 21.10
CA GLY A 508 -11.59 -20.22 22.30
C GLY A 508 -11.77 -19.50 23.64
N ALA A 509 -11.68 -18.17 23.72
CA ALA A 509 -11.59 -17.48 25.03
C ALA A 509 -12.89 -16.82 25.55
N HIS A 510 -14.02 -16.94 24.85
CA HIS A 510 -15.31 -16.39 25.33
C HIS A 510 -16.46 -17.40 25.41
N SER A 511 -16.19 -18.70 25.25
CA SER A 511 -17.14 -19.70 25.73
C SER A 511 -17.00 -19.77 27.24
N ALA A 512 -18.06 -19.37 27.94
CA ALA A 512 -18.21 -19.50 29.38
C ALA A 512 -17.63 -20.83 29.88
N ALA A 513 -16.94 -20.79 31.02
CA ALA A 513 -16.34 -21.94 31.69
C ALA A 513 -17.23 -23.20 31.57
N ALA A 514 -16.94 -24.05 30.58
CA ALA A 514 -17.49 -25.37 30.51
C ALA A 514 -16.77 -26.17 31.59
N SER A 515 -17.53 -26.60 32.59
CA SER A 515 -17.11 -27.58 33.59
C SER A 515 -16.34 -28.71 32.91
N SER A 516 -15.11 -28.96 33.38
CA SER A 516 -14.18 -29.93 32.80
C SER A 516 -14.86 -31.29 32.58
N PRO A 517 -15.00 -31.79 31.34
CA PRO A 517 -15.31 -33.19 31.11
C PRO A 517 -14.06 -34.02 31.39
N ALA A 518 -14.25 -35.16 32.08
CA ALA A 518 -13.20 -36.08 32.51
C ALA A 518 -12.28 -36.52 31.35
N THR A 519 -10.98 -36.57 31.63
CA THR A 519 -9.90 -36.94 30.72
C THR A 519 -10.08 -38.37 30.19
N PRO A 520 -10.21 -38.61 28.87
CA PRO A 520 -10.09 -39.96 28.30
C PRO A 520 -8.63 -40.40 28.23
N SER A 521 -8.40 -41.67 28.57
CA SER A 521 -7.09 -42.34 28.57
C SER A 521 -6.48 -42.41 27.15
N PRO A 522 -5.15 -42.22 26.96
CA PRO A 522 -4.53 -42.22 25.63
C PRO A 522 -4.43 -43.65 25.06
N GLY A 523 -5.09 -43.90 23.93
CA GLY A 523 -4.90 -45.09 23.10
C GLY A 523 -3.67 -44.96 22.20
N ALA A 524 -2.84 -45.99 22.14
CA ALA A 524 -1.66 -46.07 21.27
C ALA A 524 -2.07 -46.29 19.81
N TYR A 525 -1.48 -45.54 18.89
CA TYR A 525 -1.59 -45.77 17.45
C TYR A 525 -0.46 -46.69 16.99
N VAL A 526 -0.78 -47.69 16.16
CA VAL A 526 0.20 -48.58 15.52
C VAL A 526 0.08 -48.42 14.00
N TRP A 527 1.23 -48.23 13.34
CA TRP A 527 1.32 -48.20 11.88
C TRP A 527 1.70 -49.59 11.37
N THR A 528 0.94 -50.12 10.41
CA THR A 528 1.36 -51.32 9.66
C THR A 528 1.46 -51.02 8.15
N PRO A 529 2.43 -51.63 7.43
CA PRO A 529 2.72 -51.33 6.02
C PRO A 529 1.56 -51.58 5.06
N ASP A 530 0.62 -52.43 5.45
CA ASP A 530 -0.51 -52.91 4.67
C ASP A 530 -1.81 -52.12 4.90
N LYS A 531 -1.92 -51.37 6.01
CA LYS A 531 -3.18 -50.69 6.39
C LYS A 531 -3.04 -49.22 6.82
N GLY A 532 -1.82 -48.70 6.91
CA GLY A 532 -1.58 -47.33 7.35
C GLY A 532 -1.77 -47.14 8.85
N LEU A 533 -1.91 -45.89 9.30
CA LEU A 533 -2.07 -45.54 10.71
C LEU A 533 -3.48 -45.96 11.19
N SER A 534 -3.59 -46.95 12.08
CA SER A 534 -4.88 -47.39 12.62
C SER A 534 -4.93 -47.25 14.14
N ASN A 535 -6.10 -46.88 14.65
CA ASN A 535 -6.36 -46.78 16.08
C ASN A 535 -6.77 -48.18 16.58
N THR A 536 -5.95 -48.83 17.39
CA THR A 536 -6.34 -50.08 18.06
C THR A 536 -7.42 -49.76 19.08
N LYS A 537 -8.62 -50.31 18.86
CA LYS A 537 -9.68 -50.32 19.87
C LYS A 537 -9.33 -51.25 21.02
#